data_AF-A0A965PQW6-F1
#
_entry.id   AF-A0A965PQW6-F1
#
_cell.length_a   1.000
_cell.length_b   1.000
_cell.length_c   1.000
_cell.angle_alpha   90.00
_cell.angle_beta   90.00
_cell.angle_gamma   90.00
#
_symmetry.space_group_name_H-M   'P 1'
#
loop_
_entity.id
_entity.type
_entity.pdbx_description
1 polymer ?
#
loop_
_entity_poly.entity_id
_entity_poly.type
_entity_poly.pdbx_seq_one_letter_code
_entity_poly.pdbx_strand_id
1 'polypeptide(L)'
;MSPRLLRPRATGFSPKNISGLALWLDAADSSTLYTTDAGPVTAVSAPTDISGCIGWYDAADASTLFAADTGSTLATTTVGRWANKGTLGSSLDLLQSGSTARPSISSNALNGLPIVLFDGQNDFLRSGGSVTLSANLTYLLVFRFASDYVSGGPRIVDGGDGSPVRSGEFYQNFSNTSVALFQGTTNGSTTLPSNALRTYGVWLAQYSTTDARIGYNGVSSFASGTTSGANGAGTRITMAATGTATPSEFGNIQMAELCVFNSTLSVANRARVEAYLAAKWGISGVHTPATATSDPVGYWADKSGNGRNATQTDGTRRPLISTTTNQQNGRNGLTYDNVNDTLSLGNISAAFSSSEGSGFFVYRLSGADNVYTILSTRANSAVTQTQSAGVTLSYNGAWRTTRLNGLATRLPFATGDLAVVHTLQSSSSIYELRNNSALVTSTTGDWNAG
;
A
#
# COMPACT_ATOMS: atom_id res chain seq x y z
N MET A 1 -13.03 46.88 25.15
CA MET A 1 -13.71 45.96 24.20
C MET A 1 -12.77 45.76 23.03
N SER A 2 -12.30 44.53 22.80
CA SER A 2 -11.42 44.23 21.65
C SER A 2 -12.28 43.97 20.43
N PRO A 3 -12.09 44.68 19.29
CA PRO A 3 -12.81 44.36 18.07
C PRO A 3 -12.19 43.08 17.49
N ARG A 4 -12.78 41.93 17.83
CA ARG A 4 -12.60 40.71 17.04
C ARG A 4 -13.11 41.03 15.64
N LEU A 5 -12.18 41.28 14.71
CA LEU A 5 -12.42 41.25 13.28
C LEU A 5 -13.07 39.90 12.94
N LEU A 6 -14.41 39.89 12.81
CA LEU A 6 -15.12 38.84 12.10
C LEU A 6 -14.61 38.90 10.66
N ARG A 7 -13.61 38.08 10.35
CA ARG A 7 -13.29 37.75 8.96
C ARG A 7 -14.53 37.05 8.41
N PRO A 8 -15.16 37.53 7.32
CA PRO A 8 -16.22 36.79 6.68
C PRO A 8 -15.65 35.42 6.31
N ARG A 9 -16.14 34.35 6.95
CA ARG A 9 -16.05 33.03 6.33
C ARG A 9 -16.84 33.22 5.03
N ALA A 10 -16.22 33.06 3.87
CA ALA A 10 -16.93 33.06 2.61
C ALA A 10 -17.89 31.86 2.61
N THR A 11 -19.06 32.03 3.22
CA THR A 11 -20.12 31.04 3.27
C THR A 11 -20.68 30.95 1.86
N GLY A 12 -20.41 29.83 1.17
CA GLY A 12 -20.92 29.57 -0.18
C GLY A 12 -19.86 29.40 -1.26
N PHE A 13 -18.58 29.71 -1.00
CA PHE A 13 -17.52 29.40 -1.96
C PHE A 13 -17.12 27.91 -1.84
N SER A 14 -17.20 27.20 -2.96
CA SER A 14 -16.65 25.87 -3.14
C SER A 14 -15.84 25.86 -4.43
N PRO A 15 -14.60 25.33 -4.46
CA PRO A 15 -13.86 25.17 -5.71
C PRO A 15 -14.66 24.42 -6.78
N LYS A 16 -15.59 23.53 -6.39
CA LYS A 16 -16.49 22.82 -7.31
C LYS A 16 -17.37 23.74 -8.17
N ASN A 17 -17.59 24.98 -7.72
CA ASN A 17 -18.39 25.95 -8.46
C ASN A 17 -17.58 26.64 -9.58
N ILE A 18 -16.26 26.39 -9.67
CA ILE A 18 -15.39 26.91 -10.72
C ILE A 18 -15.37 25.92 -11.88
N SER A 19 -15.81 26.37 -13.06
CA SER A 19 -15.70 25.57 -14.28
C SER A 19 -14.25 25.21 -14.58
N GLY A 20 -14.01 23.96 -15.00
CA GLY A 20 -12.66 23.46 -15.29
C GLY A 20 -11.86 23.02 -14.06
N LEU A 21 -12.48 22.88 -12.88
CA LEU A 21 -11.82 22.29 -11.71
C LEU A 21 -11.34 20.87 -12.03
N ALA A 22 -10.03 20.70 -12.21
CA ALA A 22 -9.43 19.43 -12.55
C ALA A 22 -9.12 18.57 -11.31
N LEU A 23 -8.71 19.17 -10.21
CA LEU A 23 -8.26 18.47 -9.01
C LEU A 23 -8.51 19.36 -7.80
N TRP A 24 -9.00 18.78 -6.71
CA TRP A 24 -9.09 19.49 -5.44
C TRP A 24 -8.75 18.55 -4.28
N LEU A 25 -7.59 18.80 -3.68
CA LEU A 25 -7.10 18.12 -2.50
C LEU A 25 -7.15 19.09 -1.31
N ASP A 26 -7.80 18.68 -0.22
CA ASP A 26 -8.01 19.52 0.97
C ASP A 26 -7.67 18.75 2.26
N ALA A 27 -6.46 18.95 2.78
CA ALA A 27 -5.96 18.21 3.95
C ALA A 27 -6.64 18.69 5.24
N ALA A 28 -7.26 19.87 5.21
CA ALA A 28 -8.09 20.37 6.30
C ALA A 28 -9.36 19.54 6.48
N ASP A 29 -9.78 18.81 5.44
CA ASP A 29 -10.88 17.85 5.50
C ASP A 29 -10.34 16.44 5.76
N SER A 30 -10.25 16.06 7.03
CA SER A 30 -9.76 14.74 7.45
C SER A 30 -10.60 13.57 6.92
N SER A 31 -11.84 13.80 6.46
CA SER A 31 -12.65 12.76 5.82
C SER A 31 -12.09 12.32 4.47
N THR A 32 -11.13 13.06 3.92
CA THR A 32 -10.46 12.74 2.66
C THR A 32 -9.11 12.06 2.83
N LEU A 33 -8.64 11.86 4.06
CA LEU A 33 -7.30 11.32 4.34
C LEU A 33 -7.40 9.92 4.92
N TYR A 34 -6.60 8.99 4.41
CA TYR A 34 -6.58 7.60 4.86
C TYR A 34 -5.14 7.12 5.09
N THR A 35 -4.99 6.21 6.07
CA THR A 35 -3.69 5.70 6.50
C THR A 35 -3.02 4.80 5.47
N THR A 36 -3.81 4.23 4.57
CA THR A 36 -3.37 3.34 3.49
C THR A 36 -3.40 4.00 2.13
N ASP A 37 -2.92 3.33 1.10
CA ASP A 37 -2.97 3.74 -0.31
C ASP A 37 -4.33 3.52 -0.99
N ALA A 38 -5.34 3.11 -0.22
CA ALA A 38 -6.74 3.07 -0.61
C ALA A 38 -7.56 4.00 0.30
N GLY A 39 -8.55 4.66 -0.29
CA GLY A 39 -9.52 5.52 0.40
C GLY A 39 -10.62 4.70 1.09
N PRO A 40 -11.87 5.20 1.16
CA PRO A 40 -12.96 4.39 1.70
C PRO A 40 -13.17 3.14 0.83
N VAL A 41 -13.19 1.98 1.47
CA VAL A 41 -13.23 0.68 0.80
C VAL A 41 -14.52 -0.05 1.15
N THR A 42 -15.18 -0.60 0.14
CA THR A 42 -16.26 -1.56 0.33
C THR A 42 -15.70 -2.97 0.20
N ALA A 43 -15.73 -3.74 1.29
CA ALA A 43 -15.30 -5.13 1.31
C ALA A 43 -16.03 -5.97 0.24
N VAL A 44 -15.35 -6.98 -0.30
CA VAL A 44 -16.03 -8.06 -1.05
C VAL A 44 -16.85 -8.94 -0.10
N SER A 45 -17.82 -9.68 -0.65
CA SER A 45 -18.56 -10.68 0.12
C SER A 45 -17.78 -11.99 0.24
N ALA A 46 -16.97 -12.30 -0.77
CA ALA A 46 -16.01 -13.40 -0.77
C ALA A 46 -14.77 -13.02 -1.62
N PRO A 47 -13.58 -13.58 -1.33
CA PRO A 47 -12.39 -13.39 -2.15
C PRO A 47 -12.59 -13.74 -3.64
N THR A 48 -13.48 -14.70 -3.94
CA THR A 48 -13.85 -15.11 -5.30
C THR A 48 -14.64 -14.07 -6.09
N ASP A 49 -15.14 -13.01 -5.44
CA ASP A 49 -15.73 -11.84 -6.12
C ASP A 49 -14.68 -11.06 -6.93
N ILE A 50 -13.39 -11.29 -6.64
CA ILE A 50 -12.26 -10.77 -7.42
C ILE A 50 -11.76 -11.87 -8.36
N SER A 51 -11.72 -11.56 -9.65
CA SER A 51 -11.22 -12.47 -10.69
C SER A 51 -9.80 -12.96 -10.40
N GLY A 52 -9.56 -14.25 -10.60
CA GLY A 52 -8.25 -14.87 -10.43
C GLY A 52 -8.00 -15.49 -9.04
N CYS A 53 -9.00 -15.48 -8.14
CA CYS A 53 -8.95 -16.20 -6.86
C CYS A 53 -8.98 -17.72 -7.06
N ILE A 54 -7.81 -18.34 -7.23
CA ILE A 54 -7.68 -19.78 -7.50
C ILE A 54 -7.74 -20.62 -6.22
N GLY A 55 -7.28 -20.06 -5.10
CA GLY A 55 -7.22 -20.71 -3.79
C GLY A 55 -7.90 -19.85 -2.73
N TRP A 56 -8.80 -20.43 -1.94
CA TRP A 56 -9.43 -19.79 -0.80
C TRP A 56 -9.67 -20.81 0.31
N TYR A 57 -8.95 -20.65 1.42
CA TYR A 57 -8.96 -21.56 2.57
C TYR A 57 -9.37 -20.77 3.79
N ASP A 58 -10.56 -21.08 4.31
CA ASP A 58 -11.25 -20.34 5.36
C ASP A 58 -11.46 -21.24 6.58
N ALA A 59 -10.77 -20.94 7.70
CA ALA A 59 -10.83 -21.83 8.85
C ALA A 59 -12.20 -21.73 9.54
N ALA A 60 -12.88 -20.58 9.40
CA ALA A 60 -14.23 -20.35 9.90
C ALA A 60 -15.29 -21.24 9.21
N ASP A 61 -14.99 -21.74 8.02
CA ASP A 61 -15.87 -22.65 7.30
C ASP A 61 -15.52 -24.11 7.63
N ALA A 62 -16.05 -24.58 8.76
CA ALA A 62 -15.84 -25.94 9.24
C ALA A 62 -16.30 -27.02 8.24
N SER A 63 -17.17 -26.69 7.28
CA SER A 63 -17.58 -27.63 6.22
C SER A 63 -16.45 -27.96 5.23
N THR A 64 -15.36 -27.19 5.27
CA THR A 64 -14.18 -27.37 4.41
C THR A 64 -13.00 -28.03 5.13
N LEU A 65 -13.09 -28.27 6.44
CA LEU A 65 -12.03 -28.87 7.23
C LEU A 65 -12.35 -30.34 7.50
N PHE A 66 -11.45 -31.24 7.11
CA PHE A 66 -11.62 -32.69 7.26
C PHE A 66 -10.49 -33.31 8.08
N ALA A 67 -10.84 -34.30 8.90
CA ALA A 67 -9.92 -34.96 9.84
C ALA A 67 -8.80 -35.74 9.15
N ALA A 68 -9.04 -36.19 7.92
CA ALA A 68 -8.10 -36.93 7.07
C ALA A 68 -8.10 -36.36 5.64
N ASP A 69 -7.03 -36.63 4.92
CA ASP A 69 -6.83 -36.24 3.52
C ASP A 69 -7.90 -36.79 2.55
N THR A 70 -8.52 -37.92 2.90
CA THR A 70 -9.64 -38.51 2.14
C THR A 70 -10.89 -37.62 2.10
N GLY A 71 -11.08 -36.73 3.08
CA GLY A 71 -12.23 -35.83 3.14
C GLY A 71 -13.56 -36.49 3.55
N SER A 72 -13.53 -37.64 4.25
CA SER A 72 -14.75 -38.37 4.62
C SER A 72 -15.40 -37.93 5.94
N THR A 73 -14.67 -37.21 6.80
CA THR A 73 -15.15 -36.79 8.14
C THR A 73 -14.65 -35.40 8.44
N LEU A 74 -15.53 -34.52 8.93
CA LEU A 74 -15.17 -33.15 9.31
C LEU A 74 -14.18 -33.16 10.48
N ALA A 75 -13.27 -32.20 10.47
CA ALA A 75 -12.25 -32.06 11.50
C ALA A 75 -12.83 -31.45 12.79
N THR A 76 -12.49 -32.04 13.93
CA THR A 76 -12.77 -31.47 15.27
C THR A 76 -11.50 -31.24 16.09
N THR A 77 -10.39 -31.89 15.72
CA THR A 77 -9.11 -31.82 16.43
C THR A 77 -7.95 -31.52 15.50
N THR A 78 -7.77 -32.31 14.43
CA THR A 78 -6.68 -32.18 13.45
C THR A 78 -7.22 -32.05 12.03
N VAL A 79 -6.49 -31.37 11.15
CA VAL A 79 -6.85 -31.14 9.75
C VAL A 79 -5.96 -31.99 8.84
N GLY A 80 -6.53 -33.00 8.21
CA GLY A 80 -5.89 -33.76 7.14
C GLY A 80 -6.22 -33.24 5.74
N ARG A 81 -7.33 -32.51 5.59
CA ARG A 81 -7.67 -31.79 4.35
C ARG A 81 -8.36 -30.47 4.64
N TRP A 82 -7.92 -29.43 3.96
CA TRP A 82 -8.59 -28.14 3.90
C TRP A 82 -9.05 -27.92 2.46
N ALA A 83 -10.37 -28.03 2.25
CA ALA A 83 -10.97 -27.93 0.95
C ALA A 83 -10.94 -26.50 0.43
N ASN A 84 -10.59 -26.35 -0.84
CA ASN A 84 -10.47 -25.08 -1.53
C ASN A 84 -11.85 -24.55 -1.96
N LYS A 85 -12.14 -23.30 -1.60
CA LYS A 85 -13.34 -22.56 -2.00
C LYS A 85 -13.12 -21.69 -3.25
N GLY A 86 -11.88 -21.61 -3.74
CA GLY A 86 -11.49 -20.84 -4.92
C GLY A 86 -11.90 -21.47 -6.24
N THR A 87 -11.63 -20.79 -7.35
CA THR A 87 -12.14 -21.18 -8.68
C THR A 87 -11.58 -22.49 -9.22
N LEU A 88 -10.47 -23.00 -8.65
CA LEU A 88 -9.91 -24.30 -9.03
C LEU A 88 -10.51 -25.48 -8.26
N GLY A 89 -11.37 -25.21 -7.26
CA GLY A 89 -12.04 -26.23 -6.46
C GLY A 89 -11.07 -27.28 -5.91
N SER A 90 -11.50 -28.54 -5.90
CA SER A 90 -10.78 -29.63 -5.26
C SER A 90 -9.39 -29.94 -5.82
N SER A 91 -9.05 -29.44 -7.02
CA SER A 91 -7.72 -29.61 -7.59
C SER A 91 -6.62 -28.91 -6.76
N LEU A 92 -7.02 -27.94 -5.95
CA LEU A 92 -6.16 -27.21 -5.02
C LEU A 92 -6.43 -27.52 -3.55
N ASP A 93 -7.20 -28.56 -3.22
CA ASP A 93 -7.33 -28.95 -1.81
C ASP A 93 -5.97 -29.22 -1.18
N LEU A 94 -5.77 -28.68 0.03
CA LEU A 94 -4.53 -28.87 0.77
C LEU A 94 -4.68 -30.09 1.66
N LEU A 95 -3.71 -31.00 1.56
CA LEU A 95 -3.78 -32.34 2.10
C LEU A 95 -2.59 -32.63 3.03
N GLN A 96 -2.82 -33.52 3.98
CA GLN A 96 -1.81 -34.13 4.85
C GLN A 96 -2.23 -35.55 5.25
N SER A 97 -1.55 -36.54 4.67
CA SER A 97 -1.85 -37.95 4.91
C SER A 97 -1.28 -38.45 6.24
N GLY A 98 -0.11 -37.96 6.67
CA GLY A 98 0.55 -38.38 7.91
C GLY A 98 -0.14 -37.81 9.15
N SER A 99 -0.73 -38.66 9.99
CA SER A 99 -1.55 -38.22 11.14
C SER A 99 -0.80 -37.38 12.17
N THR A 100 0.51 -37.57 12.33
CA THR A 100 1.34 -36.80 13.26
C THR A 100 1.85 -35.48 12.69
N ALA A 101 1.63 -35.22 11.40
CA ALA A 101 2.04 -34.00 10.69
C ALA A 101 0.82 -33.12 10.31
N ARG A 102 -0.36 -33.45 10.86
CA ARG A 102 -1.61 -32.73 10.61
C ARG A 102 -1.70 -31.58 11.60
N PRO A 103 -1.88 -30.33 11.12
CA PRO A 103 -2.13 -29.22 12.03
C PRO A 103 -3.40 -29.43 12.83
N SER A 104 -3.47 -28.80 14.00
CA SER A 104 -4.63 -28.84 14.89
C SER A 104 -5.60 -27.68 14.68
N ILE A 105 -6.79 -27.76 15.26
CA ILE A 105 -7.80 -26.69 15.23
C ILE A 105 -7.96 -26.08 16.61
N SER A 106 -8.05 -24.76 16.67
CA SER A 106 -8.63 -24.06 17.82
C SER A 106 -9.97 -23.48 17.41
N SER A 107 -11.07 -23.90 18.05
CA SER A 107 -12.44 -23.65 17.57
C SER A 107 -13.01 -22.26 17.89
N ASN A 108 -12.34 -21.48 18.74
CA ASN A 108 -12.82 -20.19 19.24
C ASN A 108 -11.62 -19.28 19.57
N ALA A 109 -10.87 -18.87 18.55
CA ALA A 109 -9.56 -18.24 18.74
C ALA A 109 -9.52 -16.77 18.31
N LEU A 110 -9.86 -16.47 17.06
CA LEU A 110 -9.76 -15.11 16.52
C LEU A 110 -11.14 -14.58 16.19
N ASN A 111 -11.55 -13.50 16.85
CA ASN A 111 -12.91 -12.94 16.73
C ASN A 111 -14.02 -13.99 16.95
N GLY A 112 -13.76 -14.95 17.85
CA GLY A 112 -14.67 -16.06 18.12
C GLY A 112 -14.74 -17.15 17.03
N LEU A 113 -13.89 -17.05 16.00
CA LEU A 113 -13.84 -17.98 14.88
C LEU A 113 -12.69 -18.98 15.03
N PRO A 114 -12.83 -20.18 14.43
CA PRO A 114 -11.79 -21.19 14.45
C PRO A 114 -10.58 -20.81 13.60
N ILE A 115 -9.42 -21.37 13.94
CA ILE A 115 -8.15 -21.23 13.22
C ILE A 115 -7.43 -22.58 13.14
N VAL A 116 -6.49 -22.71 12.21
CA VAL A 116 -5.61 -23.87 12.06
C VAL A 116 -4.24 -23.57 12.66
N LEU A 117 -3.74 -24.48 13.51
CA LEU A 117 -2.49 -24.35 14.26
C LEU A 117 -1.44 -25.30 13.69
N PHE A 118 -0.33 -24.74 13.23
CA PHE A 118 0.85 -25.47 12.81
C PHE A 118 1.92 -25.35 13.89
N ASP A 119 2.47 -26.46 14.34
CA ASP A 119 3.35 -26.53 15.51
C ASP A 119 4.81 -26.12 15.27
N GLY A 120 5.21 -25.97 14.01
CA GLY A 120 6.58 -25.65 13.62
C GLY A 120 7.59 -26.80 13.76
N GLN A 121 7.13 -28.05 13.94
CA GLN A 121 7.99 -29.23 13.98
C GLN A 121 7.82 -30.10 12.74
N ASN A 122 6.57 -30.41 12.39
CA ASN A 122 6.27 -31.25 11.24
C ASN A 122 4.89 -30.97 10.62
N ASP A 123 4.09 -30.08 11.21
CA ASP A 123 2.77 -29.75 10.68
C ASP A 123 2.87 -28.96 9.37
N PHE A 124 2.19 -29.45 8.33
CA PHE A 124 2.01 -28.72 7.07
C PHE A 124 0.77 -29.22 6.32
N LEU A 125 0.30 -28.42 5.35
CA LEU A 125 -0.73 -28.81 4.39
C LEU A 125 -0.24 -28.46 2.99
N ARG A 126 -0.49 -29.34 2.01
CA ARG A 126 0.03 -29.16 0.64
C ARG A 126 -1.00 -29.54 -0.42
N SER A 127 -1.05 -28.80 -1.53
CA SER A 127 -1.95 -29.12 -2.63
C SER A 127 -1.71 -30.53 -3.16
N GLY A 128 -2.80 -31.29 -3.32
CA GLY A 128 -2.73 -32.69 -3.79
C GLY A 128 -2.16 -32.82 -5.21
N GLY A 129 -2.50 -31.88 -6.09
CA GLY A 129 -1.99 -31.77 -7.45
C GLY A 129 -0.95 -30.66 -7.63
N SER A 130 -0.24 -30.71 -8.76
CA SER A 130 0.56 -29.58 -9.23
C SER A 130 -0.35 -28.51 -9.82
N VAL A 131 -0.01 -27.25 -9.57
CA VAL A 131 -0.69 -26.06 -10.06
C VAL A 131 0.30 -25.20 -10.84
N THR A 132 -0.15 -24.55 -11.91
CA THR A 132 0.62 -23.53 -12.61
C THR A 132 0.38 -22.17 -11.95
N LEU A 133 1.33 -21.73 -11.15
CA LEU A 133 1.35 -20.38 -10.60
C LEU A 133 1.95 -19.42 -11.62
N SER A 134 1.36 -18.24 -11.72
CA SER A 134 1.79 -17.12 -12.56
C SER A 134 2.94 -16.36 -11.89
N ALA A 135 3.78 -15.71 -12.69
CA ALA A 135 4.84 -14.84 -12.16
C ALA A 135 4.23 -13.59 -11.48
N ASN A 136 3.00 -13.26 -11.89
CA ASN A 136 2.14 -12.30 -11.22
C ASN A 136 1.23 -13.08 -10.25
N LEU A 137 1.43 -12.90 -8.94
CA LEU A 137 0.80 -13.71 -7.91
C LEU A 137 0.48 -12.83 -6.69
N THR A 138 -0.63 -13.07 -6.02
CA THR A 138 -0.94 -12.41 -4.75
C THR A 138 -1.42 -13.42 -3.72
N TYR A 139 -0.76 -13.46 -2.57
CA TYR A 139 -1.27 -14.08 -1.36
C TYR A 139 -1.81 -12.99 -0.43
N LEU A 140 -3.02 -13.20 0.07
CA LEU A 140 -3.61 -12.43 1.15
C LEU A 140 -3.94 -13.39 2.30
N LEU A 141 -3.43 -13.10 3.49
CA LEU A 141 -3.47 -14.04 4.61
C LEU A 141 -3.90 -13.34 5.90
N VAL A 142 -4.50 -14.11 6.80
CA VAL A 142 -4.64 -13.73 8.22
C VAL A 142 -3.94 -14.77 9.06
N PHE A 143 -2.83 -14.39 9.67
CA PHE A 143 -2.05 -15.30 10.52
C PHE A 143 -1.22 -14.52 11.55
N ARG A 144 -0.64 -15.28 12.49
CA ARG A 144 0.48 -14.86 13.33
C ARG A 144 1.45 -16.03 13.53
N PHE A 145 2.68 -15.75 13.95
CA PHE A 145 3.56 -16.76 14.53
C PHE A 145 3.19 -17.02 15.99
N ALA A 146 3.27 -18.28 16.42
CA ALA A 146 2.95 -18.66 17.80
C ALA A 146 4.15 -18.55 18.74
N SER A 147 5.39 -18.53 18.22
CA SER A 147 6.62 -18.40 18.99
C SER A 147 7.59 -17.40 18.38
N ASP A 148 8.65 -17.11 19.14
CA ASP A 148 9.81 -16.42 18.59
C ASP A 148 10.53 -17.23 17.53
N TYR A 149 11.23 -16.49 16.65
CA TYR A 149 12.10 -17.05 15.63
C TYR A 149 13.16 -17.91 16.32
N VAL A 150 13.34 -19.12 15.79
CA VAL A 150 14.36 -20.06 16.26
C VAL A 150 15.46 -20.19 15.21
N SER A 151 15.13 -20.72 14.02
CA SER A 151 16.09 -20.97 12.95
C SER A 151 15.41 -21.16 11.58
N GLY A 152 16.20 -21.30 10.51
CA GLY A 152 15.81 -21.88 9.22
C GLY A 152 14.85 -21.08 8.32
N GLY A 153 14.31 -19.97 8.79
CA GLY A 153 13.40 -19.13 7.99
C GLY A 153 12.04 -19.79 7.79
N PRO A 154 11.25 -19.95 8.87
CA PRO A 154 10.02 -20.73 8.83
C PRO A 154 9.05 -20.23 7.76
N ARG A 155 8.52 -21.16 6.96
CA ARG A 155 7.61 -20.84 5.86
C ARG A 155 6.21 -20.53 6.36
N ILE A 156 5.56 -19.61 5.67
CA ILE A 156 4.13 -19.31 5.84
C ILE A 156 3.38 -19.97 4.70
N VAL A 157 3.80 -19.67 3.46
CA VAL A 157 3.34 -20.32 2.22
C VAL A 157 4.52 -20.48 1.27
N ASP A 158 4.63 -21.64 0.64
CA ASP A 158 5.63 -21.99 -0.37
C ASP A 158 4.95 -22.39 -1.68
N GLY A 159 5.38 -21.77 -2.78
CA GLY A 159 4.97 -22.07 -4.15
C GLY A 159 5.95 -23.00 -4.86
N GLY A 160 6.56 -23.96 -4.15
CA GLY A 160 7.58 -24.88 -4.66
C GLY A 160 7.19 -26.35 -4.48
N ASP A 161 7.88 -27.24 -5.21
CA ASP A 161 7.79 -28.70 -5.02
C ASP A 161 9.19 -29.33 -5.18
N GLY A 162 10.08 -29.03 -4.23
CA GLY A 162 11.45 -29.57 -4.16
C GLY A 162 12.45 -29.08 -5.21
N SER A 163 12.04 -28.24 -6.15
CA SER A 163 12.94 -27.42 -6.96
C SER A 163 13.67 -26.40 -6.07
N PRO A 164 14.84 -25.83 -6.43
CA PRO A 164 15.37 -24.58 -5.86
C PRO A 164 14.69 -23.33 -6.44
N VAL A 165 13.96 -23.48 -7.55
CA VAL A 165 13.18 -22.40 -8.18
C VAL A 165 11.77 -22.38 -7.60
N ARG A 166 11.29 -21.21 -7.16
CA ARG A 166 9.95 -21.05 -6.55
C ARG A 166 9.01 -20.24 -7.42
N SER A 167 7.72 -20.55 -7.34
CA SER A 167 6.65 -19.73 -7.94
C SER A 167 5.90 -18.93 -6.88
N GLY A 168 6.66 -18.23 -6.02
CA GLY A 168 6.15 -17.36 -4.96
C GLY A 168 6.12 -18.03 -3.58
N GLU A 169 7.04 -17.63 -2.71
CA GLU A 169 7.22 -18.13 -1.34
C GLU A 169 7.26 -16.96 -0.35
N PHE A 170 6.49 -17.05 0.74
CA PHE A 170 6.46 -16.07 1.82
C PHE A 170 6.90 -16.70 3.14
N TYR A 171 7.92 -16.12 3.78
CA TYR A 171 8.56 -16.71 4.95
C TYR A 171 9.08 -15.67 5.94
N GLN A 172 9.32 -16.09 7.18
CA GLN A 172 10.01 -15.26 8.17
C GLN A 172 11.51 -15.19 7.85
N ASN A 173 12.04 -13.99 7.71
CA ASN A 173 13.41 -13.77 7.27
C ASN A 173 14.37 -13.69 8.45
N PHE A 174 14.69 -14.86 9.01
CA PHE A 174 15.74 -15.10 10.00
C PHE A 174 15.73 -14.17 11.24
N SER A 175 14.57 -13.58 11.59
CA SER A 175 14.42 -12.64 12.70
C SER A 175 12.96 -12.43 13.13
N ASN A 176 12.75 -11.81 14.28
CA ASN A 176 11.42 -11.50 14.82
C ASN A 176 10.73 -10.28 14.18
N THR A 177 11.42 -9.59 13.28
CA THR A 177 10.94 -8.32 12.70
C THR A 177 11.12 -8.28 11.19
N SER A 178 11.51 -9.38 10.54
CA SER A 178 11.68 -9.42 9.09
C SER A 178 10.96 -10.61 8.48
N VAL A 179 10.41 -10.36 7.30
CA VAL A 179 9.81 -11.34 6.40
C VAL A 179 10.36 -11.13 5.01
N ALA A 180 10.30 -12.18 4.20
CA ALA A 180 10.81 -12.14 2.84
C ALA A 180 9.90 -12.90 1.88
N LEU A 181 10.00 -12.47 0.64
CA LEU A 181 9.43 -13.10 -0.54
C LEU A 181 10.55 -13.77 -1.32
N PHE A 182 10.27 -14.91 -1.92
CA PHE A 182 11.17 -15.59 -2.85
C PHE A 182 10.41 -16.01 -4.11
N GLN A 183 10.94 -15.70 -5.29
CA GLN A 183 10.38 -16.11 -6.58
C GLN A 183 11.50 -16.31 -7.61
N GLY A 184 11.37 -17.33 -8.44
CA GLY A 184 12.45 -17.77 -9.31
C GLY A 184 13.62 -18.21 -8.47
N THR A 185 14.70 -17.43 -8.48
CA THR A 185 15.94 -17.67 -7.71
C THR A 185 16.33 -16.50 -6.83
N THR A 186 15.45 -15.50 -6.70
CA THR A 186 15.75 -14.25 -5.98
C THR A 186 14.80 -14.06 -4.83
N ASN A 187 15.29 -13.36 -3.81
CA ASN A 187 14.51 -12.95 -2.66
C ASN A 187 14.49 -11.44 -2.50
N GLY A 188 13.48 -10.98 -1.76
CA GLY A 188 13.33 -9.62 -1.34
C GLY A 188 12.74 -9.60 0.06
N SER A 189 13.23 -8.74 0.94
CA SER A 189 12.79 -8.70 2.34
C SER A 189 12.31 -7.32 2.75
N THR A 190 11.58 -7.25 3.87
CA THR A 190 11.30 -5.98 4.55
C THR A 190 11.43 -6.15 6.05
N THR A 191 11.63 -5.03 6.75
CA THR A 191 11.55 -4.97 8.21
C THR A 191 10.21 -4.37 8.60
N LEU A 192 9.60 -4.95 9.61
CA LEU A 192 8.27 -4.60 10.10
C LEU A 192 8.37 -3.92 11.47
N PRO A 193 7.32 -3.19 11.88
CA PRO A 193 7.18 -2.74 13.25
C PRO A 193 7.34 -3.89 14.25
N SER A 194 7.92 -3.59 15.41
CA SER A 194 8.09 -4.56 16.49
C SER A 194 6.76 -5.26 16.80
N ASN A 195 6.80 -6.59 16.94
CA ASN A 195 5.67 -7.48 17.24
C ASN A 195 4.64 -7.71 16.13
N ALA A 196 4.75 -7.13 14.93
CA ALA A 196 3.79 -7.39 13.83
C ALA A 196 3.61 -8.90 13.57
N LEU A 197 4.68 -9.68 13.67
CA LEU A 197 4.68 -11.14 13.49
C LEU A 197 4.06 -11.94 14.65
N ARG A 198 3.78 -11.32 15.81
CA ARG A 198 3.18 -11.96 17.00
C ARG A 198 1.71 -11.64 17.18
N THR A 199 1.20 -10.69 16.41
CA THR A 199 -0.20 -10.28 16.41
C THR A 199 -0.87 -10.77 15.13
N TYR A 200 -2.15 -11.11 15.22
CA TYR A 200 -2.93 -11.32 14.00
C TYR A 200 -3.00 -10.03 13.21
N GLY A 201 -2.84 -10.14 11.89
CA GLY A 201 -3.02 -9.04 10.97
C GLY A 201 -3.36 -9.55 9.58
N VAL A 202 -3.74 -8.63 8.72
CA VAL A 202 -3.96 -8.89 7.29
C VAL A 202 -2.64 -8.71 6.57
N TRP A 203 -2.13 -9.80 6.00
CA TRP A 203 -0.84 -9.85 5.33
C TRP A 203 -1.00 -9.89 3.83
N LEU A 204 -0.11 -9.19 3.14
CA LEU A 204 0.04 -9.20 1.69
C LEU A 204 1.43 -9.74 1.33
N ALA A 205 1.46 -10.73 0.45
CA ALA A 205 2.65 -11.14 -0.27
C ALA A 205 2.33 -11.11 -1.77
N GLN A 206 2.82 -10.11 -2.47
CA GLN A 206 2.45 -9.84 -3.86
C GLN A 206 3.69 -9.82 -4.76
N TYR A 207 3.60 -10.52 -5.87
CA TYR A 207 4.63 -10.71 -6.87
C TYR A 207 4.16 -10.17 -8.21
N SER A 208 5.09 -9.59 -8.95
CA SER A 208 4.91 -9.24 -10.36
C SER A 208 6.22 -9.44 -11.11
N THR A 209 6.18 -9.33 -12.43
CA THR A 209 7.40 -9.40 -13.25
C THR A 209 8.36 -8.22 -13.05
N THR A 210 7.94 -7.13 -12.40
CA THR A 210 8.77 -5.93 -12.19
C THR A 210 9.13 -5.71 -10.73
N ASP A 211 8.24 -6.05 -9.80
CA ASP A 211 8.38 -5.76 -8.37
C ASP A 211 7.71 -6.83 -7.50
N ALA A 212 8.09 -6.92 -6.23
CA ALA A 212 7.28 -7.56 -5.21
C ALA A 212 7.07 -6.66 -3.98
N ARG A 213 5.96 -6.93 -3.29
CA ARG A 213 5.46 -6.11 -2.19
C ARG A 213 5.06 -7.00 -1.03
N ILE A 214 5.47 -6.56 0.14
CA ILE A 214 5.05 -7.13 1.41
C ILE A 214 4.18 -6.09 2.09
N GLY A 215 3.04 -6.52 2.63
CA GLY A 215 2.15 -5.63 3.37
C GLY A 215 1.60 -6.25 4.65
N TYR A 216 1.24 -5.36 5.55
CA TYR A 216 0.66 -5.64 6.85
C TYR A 216 -0.41 -4.58 7.16
N ASN A 217 -1.63 -5.02 7.45
CA ASN A 217 -2.79 -4.18 7.78
C ASN A 217 -3.04 -3.04 6.77
N GLY A 218 -2.94 -3.36 5.48
CA GLY A 218 -3.19 -2.42 4.38
C GLY A 218 -2.02 -1.46 4.07
N VAL A 219 -0.95 -1.49 4.85
CA VAL A 219 0.31 -0.79 4.56
C VAL A 219 1.24 -1.75 3.83
N SER A 220 1.76 -1.36 2.66
CA SER A 220 2.74 -2.16 1.91
C SER A 220 4.03 -1.40 1.67
N SER A 221 5.14 -2.12 1.54
CA SER A 221 6.41 -1.58 1.04
C SER A 221 6.95 -2.48 -0.07
N PHE A 222 7.83 -1.94 -0.90
CA PHE A 222 8.62 -2.78 -1.80
C PHE A 222 9.51 -3.71 -0.96
N ALA A 223 9.65 -4.96 -1.41
CA ALA A 223 10.62 -5.87 -0.84
C ALA A 223 12.02 -5.47 -1.35
N SER A 224 13.00 -5.28 -0.45
CA SER A 224 14.37 -4.93 -0.83
C SER A 224 15.08 -6.17 -1.36
N GLY A 225 15.59 -6.09 -2.60
CA GLY A 225 16.12 -7.24 -3.36
C GLY A 225 15.20 -7.53 -4.55
N THR A 226 15.77 -7.66 -5.76
CA THR A 226 15.00 -7.83 -7.01
C THR A 226 14.30 -9.18 -7.05
N THR A 227 13.06 -9.24 -6.62
CA THR A 227 12.15 -10.36 -6.90
C THR A 227 11.45 -10.12 -8.22
N SER A 228 12.05 -10.64 -9.27
CA SER A 228 11.43 -10.86 -10.58
C SER A 228 12.11 -12.10 -11.14
N GLY A 229 11.38 -13.19 -11.34
CA GLY A 229 11.98 -14.45 -11.74
C GLY A 229 11.00 -15.38 -12.41
N ALA A 230 11.52 -16.23 -13.30
CA ALA A 230 10.76 -17.28 -13.96
C ALA A 230 10.21 -18.27 -12.92
N ASN A 231 9.00 -18.77 -13.17
CA ASN A 231 8.38 -19.78 -12.31
C ASN A 231 9.08 -21.14 -12.45
N GLY A 232 9.09 -21.90 -11.35
CA GLY A 232 9.45 -23.31 -11.40
C GLY A 232 8.39 -24.10 -12.19
N ALA A 233 8.82 -25.15 -12.90
CA ALA A 233 7.89 -26.14 -13.42
C ALA A 233 7.36 -27.02 -12.28
N GLY A 234 6.10 -27.48 -12.37
CA GLY A 234 5.55 -28.47 -11.44
C GLY A 234 5.35 -27.97 -10.01
N THR A 235 4.80 -26.76 -9.81
CA THR A 235 4.64 -26.19 -8.47
C THR A 235 3.45 -26.72 -7.69
N ARG A 236 3.52 -26.61 -6.36
CA ARG A 236 2.42 -26.85 -5.42
C ARG A 236 2.29 -25.65 -4.50
N ILE A 237 1.17 -25.56 -3.79
CA ILE A 237 1.02 -24.63 -2.69
C ILE A 237 1.20 -25.44 -1.40
N THR A 238 2.20 -25.09 -0.61
CA THR A 238 2.46 -25.68 0.71
C THR A 238 2.30 -24.61 1.77
N MET A 239 1.50 -24.87 2.81
CA MET A 239 1.41 -24.00 4.00
C MET A 239 2.36 -24.50 5.08
N ALA A 240 2.96 -23.56 5.81
CA ALA A 240 3.80 -23.81 6.98
C ALA A 240 5.04 -24.71 6.76
N ALA A 241 5.44 -24.96 5.51
CA ALA A 241 6.64 -25.73 5.20
C ALA A 241 7.14 -25.39 3.78
N THR A 242 8.35 -25.83 3.46
CA THR A 242 8.80 -25.92 2.07
C THR A 242 8.14 -27.12 1.38
N GLY A 243 8.13 -27.14 0.04
CA GLY A 243 7.65 -28.29 -0.72
C GLY A 243 8.37 -29.62 -0.39
N THR A 244 9.61 -29.57 0.13
CA THR A 244 10.37 -30.73 0.63
C THR A 244 10.16 -31.04 2.11
N ALA A 245 9.41 -30.22 2.83
CA ALA A 245 9.15 -30.36 4.27
C ALA A 245 10.45 -30.42 5.09
N THR A 246 11.34 -29.45 4.88
CA THR A 246 12.62 -29.34 5.61
C THR A 246 12.39 -29.09 7.10
N PRO A 247 12.94 -29.91 8.02
CA PRO A 247 12.69 -29.80 9.47
C PRO A 247 12.93 -28.44 10.11
N SER A 248 13.94 -27.69 9.69
CA SER A 248 14.23 -26.37 10.26
C SER A 248 13.36 -25.24 9.72
N GLU A 249 12.50 -25.51 8.73
CA GLU A 249 11.75 -24.50 7.98
C GLU A 249 10.24 -24.59 8.20
N PHE A 250 9.79 -25.45 9.12
CA PHE A 250 8.39 -25.54 9.51
C PHE A 250 7.93 -24.28 10.25
N GLY A 251 6.77 -23.76 9.85
CA GLY A 251 6.16 -22.59 10.43
C GLY A 251 5.39 -22.91 11.69
N ASN A 252 5.84 -22.38 12.84
CA ASN A 252 5.00 -22.32 14.04
C ASN A 252 4.00 -21.17 13.91
N ILE A 253 2.93 -21.40 13.15
CA ILE A 253 1.97 -20.36 12.76
C ILE A 253 0.54 -20.75 13.14
N GLN A 254 -0.25 -19.71 13.40
CA GLN A 254 -1.69 -19.80 13.58
C GLN A 254 -2.35 -19.13 12.38
N MET A 255 -2.96 -19.92 11.50
CA MET A 255 -3.54 -19.49 10.22
C MET A 255 -5.07 -19.45 10.33
N ALA A 256 -5.64 -18.30 10.01
CA ALA A 256 -7.08 -18.09 9.99
C ALA A 256 -7.65 -18.20 8.56
N GLU A 257 -7.01 -17.54 7.59
CA GLU A 257 -7.47 -17.55 6.20
C GLU A 257 -6.31 -17.32 5.22
N LEU A 258 -6.32 -18.03 4.10
CA LEU A 258 -5.42 -17.82 2.95
C LEU A 258 -6.25 -17.64 1.68
N CYS A 259 -5.96 -16.57 0.95
CA CYS A 259 -6.45 -16.32 -0.41
C CYS A 259 -5.26 -16.30 -1.37
N VAL A 260 -5.40 -16.99 -2.51
CA VAL A 260 -4.38 -17.10 -3.55
C VAL A 260 -4.97 -16.60 -4.87
N PHE A 261 -4.38 -15.54 -5.40
CA PHE A 261 -4.73 -14.97 -6.69
C PHE A 261 -3.62 -15.24 -7.70
N ASN A 262 -3.97 -15.82 -8.85
CA ASN A 262 -3.01 -16.09 -9.93
C ASN A 262 -2.69 -14.84 -10.78
N SER A 263 -2.67 -13.68 -10.12
CA SER A 263 -2.42 -12.36 -10.69
C SER A 263 -1.91 -11.41 -9.61
N THR A 264 -1.26 -10.33 -10.03
CA THR A 264 -0.97 -9.17 -9.17
C THR A 264 -2.26 -8.36 -9.04
N LEU A 265 -2.84 -8.29 -7.84
CA LEU A 265 -4.03 -7.48 -7.60
C LEU A 265 -3.73 -5.98 -7.69
N SER A 266 -4.66 -5.22 -8.27
CA SER A 266 -4.66 -3.75 -8.18
C SER A 266 -4.86 -3.30 -6.74
N VAL A 267 -4.43 -2.06 -6.40
CA VAL A 267 -4.63 -1.46 -5.07
C VAL A 267 -6.11 -1.52 -4.65
N ALA A 268 -7.03 -1.20 -5.58
CA ALA A 268 -8.47 -1.23 -5.30
C ALA A 268 -8.96 -2.65 -4.96
N ASN A 269 -8.64 -3.66 -5.77
CA ASN A 269 -9.11 -5.03 -5.51
C ASN A 269 -8.45 -5.64 -4.27
N ARG A 270 -7.15 -5.38 -4.07
CA ARG A 270 -6.42 -5.77 -2.86
C ARG A 270 -7.14 -5.22 -1.63
N ALA A 271 -7.39 -3.91 -1.60
CA ALA A 271 -7.99 -3.25 -0.45
C ALA A 271 -9.37 -3.83 -0.11
N ARG A 272 -10.19 -4.19 -1.12
CA ARG A 272 -11.50 -4.81 -0.88
C ARG A 272 -11.41 -6.19 -0.22
N VAL A 273 -10.40 -6.98 -0.55
CA VAL A 273 -10.15 -8.28 0.09
C VAL A 273 -9.53 -8.08 1.48
N GLU A 274 -8.61 -7.13 1.65
CA GLU A 274 -8.06 -6.77 2.96
C GLU A 274 -9.16 -6.30 3.93
N ALA A 275 -10.11 -5.48 3.46
CA ALA A 275 -11.27 -5.04 4.23
C ALA A 275 -12.20 -6.21 4.60
N TYR A 276 -12.42 -7.16 3.69
CA TYR A 276 -13.18 -8.38 3.97
C TYR A 276 -12.50 -9.22 5.08
N LEU A 277 -11.20 -9.46 4.96
CA LEU A 277 -10.42 -10.22 5.95
C LEU A 277 -10.42 -9.51 7.32
N ALA A 278 -10.21 -8.19 7.32
CA ALA A 278 -10.19 -7.40 8.53
C ALA A 278 -11.54 -7.43 9.27
N ALA A 279 -12.64 -7.22 8.54
CA ALA A 279 -13.98 -7.24 9.11
C ALA A 279 -14.34 -8.62 9.68
N LYS A 280 -14.05 -9.69 8.93
CA LYS A 280 -14.36 -11.06 9.35
C LYS A 280 -13.58 -11.49 10.59
N TRP A 281 -12.28 -11.22 10.61
CA TRP A 281 -11.38 -11.68 11.67
C TRP A 281 -11.17 -10.67 12.79
N GLY A 282 -11.93 -9.57 12.81
CA GLY A 282 -11.86 -8.55 13.86
C GLY A 282 -10.52 -7.80 13.92
N ILE A 283 -9.83 -7.66 12.78
CA ILE A 283 -8.56 -6.92 12.70
C ILE A 283 -8.86 -5.43 12.57
N SER A 284 -8.42 -4.65 13.54
CA SER A 284 -8.59 -3.19 13.55
C SER A 284 -7.45 -2.47 12.82
N GLY A 285 -7.68 -1.21 12.43
CA GLY A 285 -6.64 -0.34 11.87
C GLY A 285 -6.44 -0.45 10.35
N VAL A 286 -7.11 -1.37 9.66
CA VAL A 286 -7.00 -1.57 8.21
C VAL A 286 -7.87 -0.55 7.45
N HIS A 287 -7.29 0.15 6.46
CA HIS A 287 -7.95 1.19 5.64
C HIS A 287 -8.70 2.28 6.43
N THR A 288 -8.13 2.70 7.55
CA THR A 288 -8.76 3.67 8.46
C THR A 288 -8.52 5.12 8.00
N PRO A 289 -9.44 6.05 8.31
CA PRO A 289 -9.19 7.47 8.15
C PRO A 289 -7.97 7.92 8.97
N ALA A 290 -7.12 8.78 8.39
CA ALA A 290 -6.01 9.42 9.10
C ALA A 290 -6.53 10.66 9.83
N THR A 291 -6.57 10.64 11.16
CA THR A 291 -7.27 11.65 11.96
C THR A 291 -6.45 12.19 13.14
N ALA A 292 -5.47 11.43 13.63
CA ALA A 292 -4.58 11.85 14.70
C ALA A 292 -3.28 12.42 14.12
N THR A 293 -2.69 13.40 14.81
CA THR A 293 -1.34 13.89 14.45
C THR A 293 -0.38 12.71 14.36
N SER A 294 0.45 12.70 13.32
CA SER A 294 1.41 11.66 12.99
C SER A 294 0.83 10.37 12.40
N ASP A 295 -0.47 10.29 12.13
CA ASP A 295 -1.00 9.23 11.27
C ASP A 295 -0.37 9.35 9.87
N PRO A 296 0.15 8.25 9.27
CA PRO A 296 0.61 8.28 7.89
C PRO A 296 -0.56 8.53 6.94
N VAL A 297 -0.31 9.16 5.80
CA VAL A 297 -1.31 9.44 4.78
C VAL A 297 -0.89 8.78 3.47
N GLY A 298 -1.52 7.65 3.16
CA GLY A 298 -1.29 6.94 1.91
C GLY A 298 -2.27 7.32 0.80
N TYR A 299 -3.39 7.96 1.15
CA TYR A 299 -4.44 8.31 0.19
C TYR A 299 -5.09 9.63 0.58
N TRP A 300 -5.21 10.52 -0.40
CA TRP A 300 -5.87 11.81 -0.29
C TRP A 300 -6.93 11.93 -1.38
N ALA A 301 -8.21 11.91 -0.96
CA ALA A 301 -9.35 11.89 -1.85
C ALA A 301 -9.49 13.20 -2.63
N ASP A 302 -9.74 13.07 -3.94
CA ASP A 302 -10.05 14.18 -4.82
C ASP A 302 -11.49 14.63 -4.63
N LYS A 303 -11.63 15.86 -4.15
CA LYS A 303 -12.92 16.51 -3.94
C LYS A 303 -13.47 17.16 -5.20
N SER A 304 -12.75 17.16 -6.33
CA SER A 304 -13.26 17.76 -7.57
C SER A 304 -14.38 16.94 -8.24
N GLY A 305 -14.45 15.64 -7.92
CA GLY A 305 -15.36 14.69 -8.58
C GLY A 305 -14.75 13.97 -9.79
N ASN A 306 -13.49 14.25 -10.13
CA ASN A 306 -12.80 13.62 -11.26
C ASN A 306 -12.07 12.32 -10.89
N GLY A 307 -12.07 11.92 -9.61
CA GLY A 307 -11.44 10.69 -9.14
C GLY A 307 -9.91 10.69 -9.17
N ARG A 308 -9.28 11.87 -9.22
CA ARG A 308 -7.82 12.03 -9.32
C ARG A 308 -7.16 12.04 -7.94
N ASN A 309 -7.38 10.98 -7.17
CA ASN A 309 -6.89 10.86 -5.81
C ASN A 309 -5.36 10.81 -5.77
N ALA A 310 -4.74 11.45 -4.79
CA ALA A 310 -3.30 11.33 -4.58
C ALA A 310 -3.01 10.10 -3.71
N THR A 311 -2.00 9.31 -4.08
CA THR A 311 -1.71 8.02 -3.44
C THR A 311 -0.22 7.82 -3.21
N GLN A 312 0.11 7.09 -2.14
CA GLN A 312 1.45 6.62 -1.84
C GLN A 312 1.41 5.18 -1.37
N THR A 313 1.84 4.30 -2.26
CA THR A 313 1.76 2.85 -2.08
C THR A 313 2.87 2.28 -1.21
N ASP A 314 3.99 2.99 -1.05
CA ASP A 314 5.06 2.60 -0.12
C ASP A 314 4.85 3.29 1.23
N GLY A 315 4.54 2.51 2.26
CA GLY A 315 4.32 2.98 3.62
C GLY A 315 5.48 3.78 4.21
N THR A 316 6.71 3.57 3.72
CA THR A 316 7.92 4.27 4.18
C THR A 316 8.12 5.65 3.55
N ARG A 317 7.24 6.05 2.62
CA ARG A 317 7.30 7.33 1.89
C ARG A 317 6.02 8.17 2.06
N ARG A 318 5.20 7.84 3.06
CA ARG A 318 3.90 8.48 3.30
C ARG A 318 4.10 9.70 4.17
N PRO A 319 3.65 10.90 3.74
CA PRO A 319 3.62 12.04 4.63
C PRO A 319 2.71 11.77 5.82
N LEU A 320 2.91 12.52 6.90
CA LEU A 320 2.09 12.41 8.10
C LEU A 320 1.06 13.53 8.16
N ILE A 321 -0.11 13.29 8.73
CA ILE A 321 -1.05 14.37 9.04
C ILE A 321 -0.58 15.14 10.28
N SER A 322 -0.66 16.47 10.23
CA SER A 322 -0.48 17.36 11.37
C SER A 322 -1.82 18.00 11.71
N THR A 323 -2.28 17.80 12.94
CA THR A 323 -3.52 18.41 13.47
C THR A 323 -3.23 19.54 14.48
N THR A 324 -1.96 19.95 14.57
CA THR A 324 -1.50 20.91 15.58
C THR A 324 -2.02 22.33 15.35
N THR A 325 -2.42 22.99 16.44
CA THR A 325 -3.08 24.32 16.45
C THR A 325 -2.23 25.47 15.89
N ASN A 326 -0.90 25.29 15.87
CA ASN A 326 0.06 26.31 15.41
C ASN A 326 0.39 26.22 13.91
N GLN A 327 -0.21 25.28 13.17
CA GLN A 327 -0.06 25.19 11.72
C GLN A 327 -1.34 25.71 11.03
N GLN A 328 -1.16 26.67 10.13
CA GLN A 328 -2.20 27.16 9.21
C GLN A 328 -3.56 27.54 9.85
N ASN A 329 -3.52 28.27 10.98
CA ASN A 329 -4.73 28.70 11.71
C ASN A 329 -5.56 27.51 12.24
N GLY A 330 -4.87 26.50 12.78
CA GLY A 330 -5.49 25.33 13.43
C GLY A 330 -6.21 24.41 12.46
N ARG A 331 -5.79 24.39 11.19
CA ARG A 331 -6.30 23.45 10.18
C ARG A 331 -5.30 22.33 9.97
N ASN A 332 -5.83 21.14 9.69
CA ASN A 332 -5.00 20.00 9.36
C ASN A 332 -4.18 20.27 8.09
N GLY A 333 -2.96 19.76 8.07
CA GLY A 333 -2.06 19.76 6.92
C GLY A 333 -1.27 18.47 6.86
N LEU A 334 -0.50 18.28 5.79
CA LEU A 334 0.44 17.18 5.67
C LEU A 334 1.86 17.68 5.94
N THR A 335 2.60 16.93 6.74
CA THR A 335 4.02 17.14 7.03
C THR A 335 4.85 16.09 6.31
N TYR A 336 5.95 16.53 5.72
CA TYR A 336 6.88 15.72 4.97
C TYR A 336 8.20 15.70 5.73
N ASP A 337 8.82 14.52 5.88
CA ASP A 337 9.96 14.28 6.77
C ASP A 337 11.34 14.69 6.23
N ASN A 338 11.39 15.36 5.07
CA ASN A 338 12.61 15.73 4.34
C ASN A 338 13.49 14.56 3.88
N VAL A 339 13.02 13.32 3.98
CA VAL A 339 13.77 12.13 3.54
C VAL A 339 13.23 11.63 2.21
N ASN A 340 11.97 11.22 2.16
CA ASN A 340 11.44 10.50 0.98
C ASN A 340 9.93 10.64 0.75
N ASP A 341 9.23 11.44 1.55
CA ASP A 341 7.78 11.53 1.50
C ASP A 341 7.25 12.11 0.19
N THR A 342 6.28 11.44 -0.42
CA THR A 342 5.62 11.89 -1.65
C THR A 342 4.18 11.38 -1.74
N LEU A 343 3.32 12.09 -2.47
CA LEU A 343 2.02 11.60 -2.92
C LEU A 343 1.92 11.75 -4.44
N SER A 344 1.47 10.70 -5.13
CA SER A 344 1.38 10.63 -6.58
C SER A 344 -0.07 10.73 -7.05
N LEU A 345 -0.31 11.60 -8.04
CA LEU A 345 -1.59 11.73 -8.74
C LEU A 345 -1.74 10.76 -9.92
N GLY A 346 -0.72 9.92 -10.16
CA GLY A 346 -0.67 9.10 -11.37
C GLY A 346 -0.47 9.95 -12.64
N ASN A 347 -1.03 9.48 -13.76
CA ASN A 347 -1.01 10.23 -15.01
C ASN A 347 -2.31 11.03 -15.16
N ILE A 348 -2.22 12.35 -15.01
CA ILE A 348 -3.35 13.28 -15.20
C ILE A 348 -3.14 14.22 -16.39
N SER A 349 -2.28 13.87 -17.35
CA SER A 349 -1.97 14.75 -18.50
C SER A 349 -3.21 15.15 -19.30
N ALA A 350 -4.18 14.25 -19.45
CA ALA A 350 -5.45 14.51 -20.12
C ALA A 350 -6.29 15.62 -19.44
N ALA A 351 -6.07 15.87 -18.14
CA ALA A 351 -6.72 16.97 -17.41
C ALA A 351 -6.19 18.36 -17.81
N PHE A 352 -5.01 18.40 -18.44
CA PHE A 352 -4.27 19.61 -18.74
C PHE A 352 -3.85 19.64 -20.22
N SER A 353 -4.75 19.27 -21.12
CA SER A 353 -4.50 19.06 -22.56
C SER A 353 -4.19 20.31 -23.38
N SER A 354 -4.59 21.51 -22.92
CA SER A 354 -4.33 22.79 -23.62
C SER A 354 -2.98 23.43 -23.24
N SER A 355 -2.78 24.70 -23.60
CA SER A 355 -1.70 25.56 -23.08
C SER A 355 -2.14 26.45 -21.89
N GLU A 356 -3.44 26.48 -21.58
CA GLU A 356 -4.06 27.31 -20.53
C GLU A 356 -4.48 26.55 -19.25
N GLY A 357 -4.11 27.03 -18.07
CA GLY A 357 -4.42 26.35 -16.82
C GLY A 357 -3.82 27.02 -15.58
N SER A 358 -4.48 26.84 -14.44
CA SER A 358 -4.06 27.43 -13.16
C SER A 358 -3.91 26.38 -12.07
N GLY A 359 -2.95 26.59 -11.17
CA GLY A 359 -2.70 25.75 -10.00
C GLY A 359 -2.52 26.60 -8.74
N PHE A 360 -3.06 26.13 -7.62
CA PHE A 360 -2.96 26.79 -6.32
C PHE A 360 -2.41 25.79 -5.30
N PHE A 361 -1.34 26.17 -4.60
CA PHE A 361 -0.69 25.35 -3.58
C PHE A 361 -0.60 26.14 -2.29
N VAL A 362 -1.01 25.53 -1.18
CA VAL A 362 -0.93 26.13 0.16
C VAL A 362 0.02 25.28 0.99
N TYR A 363 1.18 25.82 1.33
CA TYR A 363 2.20 25.11 2.08
C TYR A 363 2.92 26.05 3.04
N ARG A 364 3.62 25.46 4.00
CA ARG A 364 4.55 26.15 4.90
C ARG A 364 5.88 25.44 4.79
N LEU A 365 6.97 26.20 4.69
CA LEU A 365 8.32 25.65 4.76
C LEU A 365 8.79 25.64 6.21
N SER A 366 9.50 24.60 6.61
CA SER A 366 10.25 24.64 7.86
C SER A 366 11.50 25.50 7.63
N GLY A 367 11.90 26.32 8.60
CA GLY A 367 13.02 27.27 8.45
C GLY A 367 14.40 26.65 8.19
N ALA A 368 14.51 25.31 8.09
CA ALA A 368 15.73 24.58 7.81
C ALA A 368 15.85 24.12 6.35
N ASP A 369 14.78 24.20 5.55
CA ASP A 369 14.76 23.61 4.20
C ASP A 369 15.30 24.59 3.15
N ASN A 370 16.50 24.30 2.67
CA ASN A 370 17.17 25.07 1.62
C ASN A 370 16.97 24.46 0.21
N VAL A 371 16.37 23.27 0.13
CA VAL A 371 15.97 22.60 -1.11
C VAL A 371 14.64 21.88 -0.91
N TYR A 372 13.64 22.18 -1.73
CA TYR A 372 12.35 21.48 -1.67
C TYR A 372 11.65 21.44 -3.04
N THR A 373 10.71 20.50 -3.19
CA THR A 373 9.87 20.36 -4.39
C THR A 373 8.40 20.32 -3.98
N ILE A 374 7.59 21.23 -4.54
CA ILE A 374 6.13 21.26 -4.29
C ILE A 374 5.38 20.31 -5.22
N LEU A 375 5.82 20.25 -6.47
CA LEU A 375 5.24 19.44 -7.53
C LEU A 375 6.35 18.97 -8.46
N SER A 376 6.33 17.69 -8.84
CA SER A 376 7.21 17.12 -9.86
C SER A 376 6.42 16.29 -10.85
N THR A 377 6.93 16.21 -12.06
CA THR A 377 6.42 15.32 -13.12
C THR A 377 7.33 14.11 -13.28
N ARG A 378 6.87 13.09 -14.01
CA ARG A 378 7.66 11.88 -14.32
C ARG A 378 8.96 12.17 -15.08
N ALA A 379 9.06 13.30 -15.78
CA ALA A 379 10.28 13.72 -16.47
C ALA A 379 11.28 14.43 -15.53
N ASN A 380 11.09 14.32 -14.21
CA ASN A 380 11.82 15.07 -13.17
C ASN A 380 11.82 16.59 -13.39
N SER A 381 10.84 17.07 -14.17
CA SER A 381 10.57 18.49 -14.28
C SER A 381 9.80 18.87 -13.03
N ALA A 382 10.46 19.59 -12.14
CA ALA A 382 9.97 19.93 -10.83
C ALA A 382 9.78 21.45 -10.68
N VAL A 383 8.89 21.86 -9.77
CA VAL A 383 8.91 23.18 -9.16
C VAL A 383 9.83 23.04 -7.95
N THR A 384 11.13 23.17 -8.20
CA THR A 384 12.19 23.00 -7.20
C THR A 384 12.81 24.34 -6.88
N GLN A 385 13.01 24.60 -5.60
CA GLN A 385 13.93 25.64 -5.16
C GLN A 385 15.20 24.98 -4.66
N THR A 386 16.36 25.50 -5.06
CA THR A 386 17.67 25.09 -4.55
C THR A 386 18.41 26.34 -4.07
N GLN A 387 18.89 26.32 -2.82
CA GLN A 387 19.86 27.27 -2.33
C GLN A 387 21.23 26.59 -2.22
N SER A 388 22.19 27.04 -3.02
CA SER A 388 23.60 26.59 -2.97
C SER A 388 24.51 27.81 -2.94
N ALA A 389 25.45 27.84 -1.99
CA ALA A 389 26.44 28.91 -1.82
C ALA A 389 25.86 30.36 -1.79
N GLY A 390 24.71 30.56 -1.13
CA GLY A 390 24.06 31.88 -1.03
C GLY A 390 23.26 32.31 -2.26
N VAL A 391 23.19 31.48 -3.30
CA VAL A 391 22.40 31.72 -4.51
C VAL A 391 21.14 30.84 -4.49
N THR A 392 19.99 31.48 -4.65
CA THR A 392 18.69 30.82 -4.77
C THR A 392 18.30 30.70 -6.24
N LEU A 393 18.13 29.47 -6.71
CA LEU A 393 17.62 29.16 -8.04
C LEU A 393 16.26 28.46 -7.89
N SER A 394 15.25 28.88 -8.64
CA SER A 394 13.99 28.15 -8.76
C SER A 394 13.81 27.67 -10.18
N TYR A 395 13.69 26.36 -10.31
CA TYR A 395 13.37 25.66 -11.54
C TYR A 395 11.87 25.43 -11.55
N ASN A 396 11.15 26.04 -12.50
CA ASN A 396 9.70 25.95 -12.60
C ASN A 396 9.28 25.08 -13.80
N GLY A 397 9.85 23.88 -13.88
CA GLY A 397 9.68 22.99 -15.04
C GLY A 397 8.42 22.12 -15.00
N ALA A 398 7.73 22.00 -13.85
CA ALA A 398 6.73 20.94 -13.67
C ALA A 398 5.33 21.22 -14.24
N TRP A 399 4.96 22.48 -14.49
CA TRP A 399 3.60 22.80 -14.90
C TRP A 399 3.47 22.78 -16.43
N ARG A 400 2.95 21.65 -16.94
CA ARG A 400 2.47 21.44 -18.33
C ARG A 400 3.52 21.46 -19.43
N THR A 401 4.53 20.60 -19.28
CA THR A 401 5.79 20.51 -20.04
C THR A 401 6.76 21.63 -19.69
N THR A 402 8.07 21.38 -19.84
CA THR A 402 9.18 22.28 -19.47
C THR A 402 9.22 23.53 -20.34
N ARG A 403 8.13 24.30 -20.42
CA ARG A 403 8.03 25.55 -21.18
C ARG A 403 9.08 26.55 -20.74
N LEU A 404 9.44 26.53 -19.45
CA LEU A 404 10.50 27.36 -18.92
C LEU A 404 11.92 26.80 -19.18
N ASN A 405 12.11 25.63 -19.80
CA ASN A 405 13.38 25.05 -20.27
C ASN A 405 14.67 25.54 -19.55
N GLY A 406 14.77 25.34 -18.23
CA GLY A 406 15.96 25.73 -17.46
C GLY A 406 16.12 27.22 -17.12
N LEU A 407 15.13 28.07 -17.42
CA LEU A 407 15.05 29.44 -16.90
C LEU A 407 14.99 29.41 -15.38
N ALA A 408 16.12 29.74 -14.76
CA ALA A 408 16.20 30.00 -13.33
C ALA A 408 15.44 31.29 -13.02
N THR A 409 14.30 31.18 -12.37
CA THR A 409 13.61 32.34 -11.80
C THR A 409 13.91 32.36 -10.30
N ARG A 410 14.03 33.55 -9.68
CA ARG A 410 14.19 33.63 -8.23
C ARG A 410 12.80 33.67 -7.60
N LEU A 411 12.31 32.56 -7.05
CA LEU A 411 11.16 32.65 -6.14
C LEU A 411 11.62 33.41 -4.88
N PRO A 412 10.92 34.47 -4.42
CA PRO A 412 11.24 35.09 -3.15
C PRO A 412 11.02 34.06 -2.05
N PHE A 413 12.00 33.95 -1.14
CA PHE A 413 11.79 33.28 0.13
C PHE A 413 10.57 33.92 0.79
N ALA A 414 9.61 33.09 1.22
CA ALA A 414 8.84 33.45 2.39
C ALA A 414 9.77 33.21 3.59
N THR A 415 10.64 34.17 3.90
CA THR A 415 11.40 34.12 5.15
C THR A 415 10.42 34.25 6.31
N GLY A 416 10.51 33.30 7.25
CA GLY A 416 9.71 33.25 8.47
C GLY A 416 8.38 32.55 8.28
N ASP A 417 8.30 31.29 8.74
CA ASP A 417 7.16 30.51 9.29
C ASP A 417 5.71 30.70 8.80
N LEU A 418 5.46 31.47 7.75
CA LEU A 418 4.13 31.84 7.27
C LEU A 418 3.74 30.90 6.12
N ALA A 419 2.46 30.50 6.13
CA ALA A 419 1.88 29.77 5.02
C ALA A 419 1.89 30.64 3.75
N VAL A 420 2.27 30.04 2.62
CA VAL A 420 2.31 30.68 1.30
C VAL A 420 1.18 30.12 0.45
N VAL A 421 0.44 31.01 -0.21
CA VAL A 421 -0.40 30.64 -1.36
C VAL A 421 0.42 30.87 -2.62
N HIS A 422 0.84 29.78 -3.25
CA HIS A 422 1.58 29.78 -4.50
C HIS A 422 0.62 29.54 -5.65
N THR A 423 0.60 30.47 -6.61
CA THR A 423 -0.27 30.40 -7.79
C THR A 423 0.58 30.29 -9.04
N LEU A 424 0.25 29.30 -9.86
CA LEU A 424 0.76 29.11 -11.21
C LEU A 424 -0.36 29.43 -12.18
N GLN A 425 -0.11 30.30 -13.15
CA GLN A 425 -1.05 30.58 -14.23
C GLN A 425 -0.31 30.46 -15.56
N SER A 426 -0.83 29.62 -16.44
CA SER A 426 -0.31 29.42 -17.79
C SER A 426 -1.41 29.74 -18.80
N SER A 427 -1.01 30.33 -19.91
CA SER A 427 -1.84 30.57 -21.11
C SER A 427 -1.03 30.24 -22.37
N SER A 428 -1.61 30.49 -23.54
CA SER A 428 -0.89 30.43 -24.81
C SER A 428 0.23 31.47 -24.94
N SER A 429 0.16 32.58 -24.21
CA SER A 429 1.08 33.72 -24.37
C SER A 429 1.90 34.08 -23.12
N ILE A 430 1.46 33.65 -21.94
CA ILE A 430 1.99 34.09 -20.64
C ILE A 430 2.11 32.91 -19.68
N TYR A 431 3.22 32.87 -18.94
CA TYR A 431 3.41 32.07 -17.72
C TYR A 431 3.66 32.99 -16.52
N GLU A 432 2.79 32.93 -15.52
CA GLU A 432 2.84 33.75 -14.31
C GLU A 432 2.92 32.93 -13.04
N LEU A 433 3.66 33.49 -12.09
CA LEU A 433 3.94 32.91 -10.78
C LEU A 433 3.70 33.97 -9.72
N ARG A 434 2.87 33.65 -8.73
CA ARG A 434 2.50 34.59 -7.67
C ARG A 434 2.60 33.93 -6.29
N ASN A 435 3.07 34.67 -5.31
CA ASN A 435 3.04 34.28 -3.89
C ASN A 435 2.17 35.27 -3.12
N ASN A 436 1.12 34.79 -2.46
CA ASN A 436 0.16 35.64 -1.74
C ASN A 436 -0.33 36.81 -2.62
N SER A 437 -0.66 36.49 -3.88
CA SER A 437 -1.06 37.42 -4.95
C SER A 437 0.02 38.36 -5.49
N ALA A 438 1.17 38.50 -4.82
CA ALA A 438 2.31 39.27 -5.32
C ALA A 438 2.97 38.57 -6.51
N LEU A 439 3.18 39.29 -7.61
CA LEU A 439 3.87 38.76 -8.79
C LEU A 439 5.32 38.46 -8.47
N VAL A 440 5.73 37.22 -8.73
CA VAL A 440 7.10 36.74 -8.55
C VAL A 440 7.84 36.77 -9.88
N THR A 441 7.24 36.17 -10.91
CA THR A 441 7.80 36.17 -12.27
C THR A 441 6.67 36.10 -13.28
N SER A 442 6.89 36.73 -14.44
CA SER A 442 6.03 36.65 -15.62
C SER A 442 6.92 36.52 -16.85
N THR A 443 6.62 35.54 -17.69
CA THR A 443 7.34 35.32 -18.95
C THR A 443 6.33 35.26 -20.09
N THR A 444 6.56 36.08 -21.12
CA THR A 444 5.78 36.07 -22.36
C THR A 444 6.46 35.18 -23.41
N GLY A 445 5.70 34.37 -24.13
CA GLY A 445 6.19 33.52 -25.22
C GLY A 445 5.03 32.83 -25.95
N ASP A 446 5.26 32.30 -27.16
CA ASP A 446 4.26 31.47 -27.84
C ASP A 446 4.35 30.03 -27.32
N TRP A 447 3.36 29.64 -26.54
CA TRP A 447 3.28 28.34 -25.89
C TRP A 447 2.19 27.45 -26.50
N ASN A 448 1.74 27.73 -27.73
CA ASN A 448 0.75 26.89 -28.43
C ASN A 448 1.36 25.58 -28.95
N ALA A 449 2.68 25.54 -29.14
CA ALA A 449 3.43 24.29 -29.28
C ALA A 449 3.87 23.86 -27.88
N GLY A 450 3.40 22.71 -27.41
CA GLY A 450 3.82 22.11 -26.15
C GLY A 450 5.29 21.69 -26.14
#